data_AF-A0A3A0D2L4-F1
#
_entry.id   AF-A0A3A0D2L4-F1
#
_cell.length_a   1.000
_cell.length_b   1.000
_cell.length_c   1.000
_cell.angle_alpha   90.00
_cell.angle_beta   90.00
_cell.angle_gamma   90.00
#
_symmetry.space_group_name_H-M   'P 1'
#
loop_
_entity.id
_entity.type
_entity.pdbx_description
1 polymer ?
#
loop_
_entity_poly.entity_id
_entity_poly.type
_entity_poly.pdbx_seq_one_letter_code
_entity_poly.pdbx_strand_id
1 'polypeptide(L)'
;MTTARRDDSVDLSAQKSEGDLNLSPRRAEWQARALDDPTRRLLEEDARYFLHQSLSTPCLNALSGCDGIYLFDLAGRRYMDFHGNNVHQVGFAHP
;
A
#
# COMPACT_ATOMS: atom_id res chain seq x y z
N MET A 1 -25.57 -29.94 -8.15
CA MET A 1 -26.05 -28.71 -7.48
C MET A 1 -24.84 -27.82 -7.27
N THR A 2 -24.50 -27.02 -8.28
CA THR A 2 -23.25 -26.24 -8.33
C THR A 2 -23.53 -24.89 -7.69
N THR A 3 -22.97 -24.64 -6.51
CA THR A 3 -23.00 -23.33 -5.88
C THR A 3 -22.17 -22.36 -6.73
N ALA A 4 -22.86 -21.47 -7.44
CA ALA A 4 -22.24 -20.35 -8.10
C ALA A 4 -21.51 -19.50 -7.05
N ARG A 5 -20.19 -19.35 -7.19
CA ARG A 5 -19.42 -18.40 -6.40
C ARG A 5 -19.99 -17.02 -6.70
N ARG A 6 -20.47 -16.31 -5.67
CA ARG A 6 -20.82 -14.89 -5.80
C ARG A 6 -19.53 -14.14 -6.13
N ASP A 7 -19.59 -13.35 -7.18
CA ASP A 7 -18.56 -12.37 -7.47
C ASP A 7 -18.80 -11.20 -6.50
N ASP A 8 -18.11 -11.22 -5.37
CA ASP A 8 -18.17 -10.19 -4.32
C ASP A 8 -17.37 -8.93 -4.72
N SER A 9 -17.30 -8.62 -6.01
CA SER A 9 -16.62 -7.42 -6.50
C SER A 9 -17.40 -6.18 -6.08
N VAL A 10 -16.81 -5.37 -5.21
CA VAL A 10 -17.39 -4.09 -4.77
C VAL A 10 -17.44 -3.12 -5.96
N ASP A 11 -18.62 -2.59 -6.28
CA ASP A 11 -18.77 -1.53 -7.30
C ASP A 11 -18.23 -0.20 -6.77
N LEU A 12 -17.01 0.15 -7.18
CA LEU A 12 -16.33 1.39 -6.80
C LEU A 12 -16.67 2.56 -7.72
N SER A 13 -17.61 2.41 -8.67
CA SER A 13 -17.89 3.41 -9.70
C SER A 13 -18.30 4.78 -9.14
N ALA A 14 -19.01 4.79 -8.02
CA ALA A 14 -19.47 6.00 -7.33
C ALA A 14 -18.40 6.69 -6.47
N GLN A 15 -17.23 6.07 -6.25
CA GLN A 15 -16.19 6.54 -5.31
C GLN A 15 -14.90 7.01 -6.03
N LYS A 16 -14.99 7.32 -7.33
CA LYS A 16 -13.85 7.66 -8.20
C LYS A 16 -13.20 9.03 -7.96
N SER A 17 -13.55 9.76 -6.90
CA SER A 17 -13.15 11.16 -6.76
C SER A 17 -11.74 11.38 -6.19
N GLU A 18 -11.13 10.42 -5.47
CA GLU A 18 -9.96 10.75 -4.61
C GLU A 18 -8.74 9.81 -4.64
N GLY A 19 -8.68 8.78 -5.50
CA GLY A 19 -7.50 7.90 -5.64
C GLY A 19 -7.78 6.44 -5.35
N ASP A 20 -6.76 5.66 -4.92
CA ASP A 20 -6.93 4.25 -4.57
C ASP A 20 -7.72 4.10 -3.26
N LEU A 21 -8.82 3.35 -3.31
CA LEU A 21 -9.70 3.07 -2.17
C LEU A 21 -9.22 1.86 -1.35
N ASN A 22 -7.99 1.41 -1.57
CA ASN A 22 -7.40 0.19 -1.01
C ASN A 22 -8.08 -1.12 -1.43
N LEU A 23 -9.08 -1.07 -2.33
CA LEU A 23 -9.92 -2.21 -2.73
C LEU A 23 -9.76 -2.61 -4.20
N SER A 24 -8.86 -1.95 -4.96
CA SER A 24 -8.77 -2.22 -6.40
C SER A 24 -8.18 -3.61 -6.71
N PRO A 25 -8.66 -4.32 -7.74
CA PRO A 25 -8.09 -5.62 -8.14
C PRO A 25 -6.60 -5.54 -8.46
N ARG A 26 -6.17 -4.43 -9.08
CA ARG A 26 -4.76 -4.16 -9.42
C ARG A 26 -3.88 -4.07 -8.18
N ARG A 27 -4.39 -3.52 -7.08
CA ARG A 27 -3.70 -3.49 -5.79
C ARG A 27 -3.50 -4.91 -5.26
N ALA A 28 -4.56 -5.72 -5.23
CA ALA A 28 -4.47 -7.10 -4.76
C ALA A 28 -3.45 -7.92 -5.58
N GLU A 29 -3.48 -7.79 -6.91
CA GLU A 29 -2.50 -8.42 -7.79
C GLU A 29 -1.07 -7.95 -7.53
N TRP A 30 -0.87 -6.65 -7.34
CA TRP A 30 0.44 -6.10 -7.03
C TRP A 30 0.93 -6.63 -5.68
N GLN A 31 0.11 -6.61 -4.64
CA GLN A 31 0.47 -7.09 -3.31
C GLN A 31 0.78 -8.60 -3.31
N ALA A 32 0.04 -9.41 -4.08
CA ALA A 32 0.32 -10.84 -4.24
C ALA A 32 1.70 -11.10 -4.84
N ARG A 33 2.15 -10.29 -5.80
CA ARG A 33 3.48 -10.44 -6.44
C ARG A 33 4.59 -9.77 -5.65
N ALA A 34 4.28 -8.68 -4.94
CA ALA A 34 5.28 -7.79 -4.38
C ALA A 34 5.60 -8.09 -2.92
N LEU A 35 4.63 -8.41 -2.07
CA LEU A 35 4.88 -8.44 -0.63
C LEU A 35 5.45 -9.79 -0.16
N ASP A 36 6.47 -9.73 0.67
CA ASP A 36 7.01 -10.88 1.40
C ASP A 36 6.23 -11.12 2.70
N ASP A 37 6.46 -12.27 3.35
CA ASP A 37 5.73 -12.67 4.55
C ASP A 37 5.86 -11.67 5.72
N PRO A 38 7.04 -11.11 6.03
CA PRO A 38 7.17 -10.07 7.05
C PRO A 38 6.31 -8.85 6.76
N THR A 39 6.30 -8.36 5.51
CA THR A 39 5.48 -7.20 5.16
C THR A 39 4.00 -7.50 5.28
N ARG A 40 3.55 -8.68 4.84
CA ARG A 40 2.13 -9.07 4.96
C ARG A 40 1.66 -9.06 6.41
N ARG A 41 2.45 -9.65 7.32
CA ARG A 41 2.13 -9.66 8.75
C ARG A 41 2.01 -8.25 9.33
N LEU A 42 2.93 -7.35 8.97
CA LEU A 42 2.88 -5.97 9.46
C LEU A 42 1.63 -5.23 8.93
N LEU A 43 1.25 -5.44 7.67
CA LEU A 43 0.03 -4.85 7.11
C LEU A 43 -1.26 -5.44 7.72
N GLU A 44 -1.24 -6.72 8.11
CA GLU A 44 -2.33 -7.33 8.87
C GLU A 44 -2.47 -6.72 10.26
N GLU A 45 -1.35 -6.41 10.93
CA GLU A 45 -1.35 -5.68 12.20
C GLU A 45 -1.86 -4.24 12.01
N ASP A 46 -1.40 -3.53 10.97
CA ASP A 46 -1.91 -2.20 10.60
C ASP A 46 -3.44 -2.21 10.44
N ALA A 47 -3.97 -3.16 9.65
CA ALA A 47 -5.41 -3.34 9.45
C ALA A 47 -6.18 -3.68 10.73
N ARG A 48 -5.52 -4.32 11.71
CA ARG A 48 -6.13 -4.73 12.99
C ARG A 48 -6.24 -3.57 13.96
N TYR A 49 -5.23 -2.70 14.01
CA TYR A 49 -5.09 -1.70 15.05
C TYR A 49 -5.49 -0.28 14.60
N PHE A 50 -5.48 0.02 13.30
CA PHE A 50 -5.85 1.34 12.77
C PHE A 50 -7.21 1.34 12.05
N LEU A 51 -7.80 2.54 11.92
CA LEU A 51 -9.06 2.73 11.20
C LEU A 51 -8.86 2.53 9.71
N HIS A 52 -9.78 1.81 9.07
CA HIS A 52 -9.76 1.59 7.62
C HIS A 52 -10.14 2.89 6.92
N GLN A 53 -9.15 3.55 6.34
CA GLN A 53 -9.27 4.82 5.61
C GLN A 53 -8.60 4.67 4.25
N SER A 54 -9.26 5.15 3.19
CA SER A 54 -8.71 5.18 1.83
C SER A 54 -7.32 5.83 1.81
N LEU A 55 -6.41 5.29 1.00
CA LEU A 55 -5.00 5.72 0.92
C LEU A 55 -4.20 5.65 2.24
N SER A 56 -4.74 5.03 3.30
CA SER A 56 -4.03 4.81 4.57
C SER A 56 -3.97 3.34 4.94
N THR A 57 -5.05 2.78 5.50
CA THR A 57 -5.04 1.46 6.15
C THR A 57 -5.98 0.48 5.44
N PRO A 58 -5.54 -0.77 5.17
CA PRO A 58 -4.15 -1.21 5.26
C PRO A 58 -3.24 -0.44 4.29
N CYS A 59 -2.00 -0.14 4.71
CA CYS A 59 -0.98 0.46 3.85
C CYS A 59 -0.73 -0.39 2.58
N LEU A 60 -0.24 0.24 1.51
CA LEU A 60 0.10 -0.49 0.27
C LEU A 60 1.28 -1.45 0.48
N ASN A 61 2.30 -0.97 1.18
CA ASN A 61 3.57 -1.63 1.49
C ASN A 61 4.13 -1.04 2.80
N ALA A 62 5.22 -1.61 3.32
CA ALA A 62 5.93 -1.09 4.49
C ALA A 62 7.37 -0.69 4.15
N LEU A 63 7.81 0.46 4.66
CA LEU A 63 9.16 0.98 4.43
C LEU A 63 10.09 0.62 5.61
N SER A 64 11.31 0.21 5.30
CA SER A 64 12.40 0.01 6.27
C SER A 64 13.26 1.26 6.46
N GLY A 65 13.31 2.14 5.45
CA GLY A 65 14.08 3.38 5.52
C GLY A 65 14.12 4.13 4.18
N CYS A 66 14.98 5.14 4.12
CA CYS A 66 15.21 5.95 2.93
C CYS A 66 16.62 6.55 2.93
N ASP A 67 17.12 6.89 1.74
CA ASP A 67 18.41 7.55 1.52
C ASP A 67 18.38 8.34 0.20
N GLY A 68 18.69 9.64 0.25
CA GLY A 68 18.56 10.56 -0.87
C GLY A 68 17.14 10.53 -1.49
N ILE A 69 17.05 10.14 -2.76
CA ILE A 69 15.77 10.00 -3.49
C ILE A 69 15.14 8.61 -3.35
N TYR A 70 15.70 7.72 -2.52
CA TYR A 70 15.29 6.33 -2.48
C TYR A 70 14.52 5.97 -1.21
N LEU A 71 13.49 5.15 -1.37
CA LEU A 71 12.81 4.42 -0.30
C LEU A 71 13.19 2.95 -0.37
N PHE A 72 13.34 2.33 0.80
CA PHE A 72 13.59 0.90 0.94
C PHE A 72 12.39 0.26 1.61
N ASP A 73 11.88 -0.84 1.06
CA ASP A 73 10.86 -1.63 1.73
C ASP A 73 11.47 -2.71 2.65
N LEU A 74 10.62 -3.44 3.38
CA LEU A 74 11.09 -4.52 4.27
C LEU A 74 11.73 -5.69 3.52
N ALA A 75 11.39 -5.88 2.24
CA ALA A 75 11.99 -6.88 1.36
C ALA A 75 13.33 -6.41 0.74
N GLY A 76 13.79 -5.20 1.06
CA GLY A 76 15.05 -4.62 0.56
C GLY A 76 14.97 -4.06 -0.86
N ARG A 77 13.78 -3.92 -1.44
CA ARG A 77 13.60 -3.28 -2.75
C ARG A 77 13.72 -1.78 -2.62
N ARG A 78 14.27 -1.18 -3.68
CA ARG A 78 14.53 0.25 -3.75
C ARG A 78 13.58 0.93 -4.73
N TYR A 79 12.90 1.97 -4.26
CA TYR A 79 11.97 2.80 -5.04
C TYR A 79 12.48 4.24 -5.09
N MET A 80 12.28 4.94 -6.21
CA MET A 80 12.52 6.39 -6.26
C MET A 80 11.31 7.13 -5.70
N ASP A 81 11.53 8.05 -4.76
CA ASP A 81 10.52 8.92 -4.18
C ASP A 81 10.31 10.17 -5.05
N PHE A 82 9.19 10.21 -5.76
CA PHE A 82 8.75 11.37 -6.54
C PHE A 82 7.72 12.23 -5.80
N HIS A 83 7.35 11.87 -4.56
CA HIS A 83 6.38 12.59 -3.77
C HIS A 83 7.05 13.51 -2.74
N GLY A 84 8.14 13.05 -2.10
CA GLY A 84 8.92 13.83 -1.12
C GLY A 84 8.13 14.39 0.06
N ASN A 85 6.92 13.86 0.30
CA ASN A 85 5.93 14.32 1.27
C ASN A 85 5.73 15.85 1.38
N ASN A 86 6.00 16.64 0.33
CA ASN A 86 5.96 18.11 0.32
C ASN A 86 6.89 18.85 1.33
N VAL A 87 7.58 18.15 2.23
CA VAL A 87 8.45 18.75 3.26
C VAL A 87 9.93 18.37 3.12
N HIS A 88 10.25 17.40 2.27
CA HIS A 88 11.58 16.80 2.18
C HIS A 88 12.26 17.12 0.85
N GLN A 89 12.32 18.40 0.44
CA GLN A 89 12.97 18.78 -0.83
C GLN A 89 14.47 18.43 -0.86
N VAL A 90 15.09 18.30 0.31
CA VAL A 90 16.46 17.83 0.49
C VAL A 90 16.55 16.34 0.84
N GLY A 91 15.43 15.62 0.90
CA GLY A 91 15.35 14.24 1.38
C GLY A 91 15.10 14.14 2.88
N PHE A 92 14.53 13.01 3.30
CA PHE A 92 14.37 12.68 4.72
C PHE A 92 15.74 12.38 5.35
N ALA A 93 15.98 12.88 6.56
CA ALA A 93 17.24 12.75 7.31
C ALA A 93 18.49 13.36 6.63
N HIS A 94 18.35 14.44 5.85
CA HIS A 94 19.49 15.17 5.31
C HIS A 94 20.36 15.77 6.45
N PRO A 95 21.70 15.56 6.45
CA PRO A 95 22.63 16.05 7.48
C PRO A 95 22.84 17.57 7.47
#